data_AF-A0A951AHD5-F1
#
_entry.id   AF-A0A951AHD5-F1
#
_cell.length_a   1.000
_cell.length_b   1.000
_cell.length_c   1.000
_cell.angle_alpha   90.00
_cell.angle_beta   90.00
_cell.angle_gamma   90.00
#
_symmetry.space_group_name_H-M   'P 1'
#
loop_
_entity.id
_entity.type
_entity.pdbx_description
1 polymer ?
#
loop_
_entity_poly.entity_id
_entity_poly.type
_entity_poly.pdbx_seq_one_letter_code
_entity_poly.pdbx_strand_id
1 'polypeptide(L)'
;MWKTFVALLICAAPALAQEQFTAYDALRVVGVHINREAVNHVVSMSGTRGTPQPQTWKILVEDRSRGGIREIQVRNGQVVSDKPSPGAGSAEGSTINTAKLNLDSSGAFQVASHTADRSAMRFDSASYTLRTNEHGEPVWIVTLHDQSGRPVGTIHIGANRGTVTRTEGMFAGATMQDVVTEQEVVREPRHHDEAEEQVTDERRAEEGDDEHGPLYGVRQRLRPYFERAQDEASGMFDRVHRSFTDFINR
;
A
#
# COMPACT_ATOMS: atom_id res chain seq x y z
N MET A 1 3.45 51.97 -42.96
CA MET A 1 2.65 50.73 -43.09
C MET A 1 3.44 49.59 -42.46
N TRP A 2 3.35 49.42 -41.14
CA TRP A 2 4.04 48.37 -40.38
C TRP A 2 3.01 47.28 -40.07
N LYS A 3 3.15 46.11 -40.70
CA LYS A 3 2.25 44.97 -40.50
C LYS A 3 2.44 44.40 -39.09
N THR A 4 1.33 44.26 -38.41
CA THR A 4 1.12 43.77 -37.04
C THR A 4 1.83 42.45 -36.76
N PHE A 5 2.62 42.40 -35.68
CA PHE A 5 3.04 41.16 -35.04
C PHE A 5 1.86 40.56 -34.28
N VAL A 6 1.42 39.36 -34.66
CA VAL A 6 0.51 38.53 -33.87
C VAL A 6 1.36 37.82 -32.81
N ALA A 7 1.25 38.26 -31.55
CA ALA A 7 1.81 37.54 -30.43
C ALA A 7 0.94 36.29 -30.17
N LEU A 8 1.49 35.11 -30.46
CA LEU A 8 0.90 33.83 -30.15
C LEU A 8 1.04 33.60 -28.63
N LEU A 9 0.00 33.90 -27.88
CA LEU A 9 -0.12 33.56 -26.46
C LEU A 9 -0.23 32.05 -26.34
N ILE A 10 0.88 31.38 -26.00
CA ILE A 10 0.88 29.98 -25.57
C ILE A 10 0.12 29.95 -24.24
N CYS A 11 -1.15 29.58 -24.28
CA CYS A 11 -1.87 29.16 -23.08
C CYS A 11 -1.23 27.86 -22.60
N ALA A 12 -0.25 27.96 -21.71
CA ALA A 12 0.11 26.86 -20.84
C ALA A 12 -1.12 26.57 -19.98
N ALA A 13 -1.93 25.60 -20.40
CA ALA A 13 -2.96 25.06 -19.55
C ALA A 13 -2.24 24.52 -18.30
N PRO A 14 -2.55 25.02 -17.08
CA PRO A 14 -2.15 24.27 -15.91
C PRO A 14 -2.84 22.92 -16.08
N ALA A 15 -2.06 21.84 -16.13
CA ALA A 15 -2.58 20.50 -15.89
C ALA A 15 -3.05 20.49 -14.43
N LEU A 16 -4.22 21.10 -14.19
CA LEU A 16 -4.93 21.05 -12.94
C LEU A 16 -5.10 19.58 -12.66
N ALA A 17 -4.64 19.16 -11.48
CA ALA A 17 -4.83 17.85 -10.92
C ALA A 17 -6.22 17.36 -11.29
N GLN A 18 -6.31 16.46 -12.29
CA GLN A 18 -7.52 15.70 -12.50
C GLN A 18 -7.78 15.06 -11.15
N GLU A 19 -8.91 15.37 -10.52
CA GLU A 19 -9.37 14.65 -9.35
C GLU A 19 -9.63 13.23 -9.83
N GLN A 20 -8.60 12.39 -9.71
CA GLN A 20 -8.59 11.09 -10.36
C GLN A 20 -9.49 10.16 -9.56
N PHE A 21 -10.46 9.55 -10.25
CA PHE A 21 -11.48 8.70 -9.67
C PHE A 21 -10.85 7.55 -8.85
N THR A 22 -10.97 7.64 -7.53
CA THR A 22 -10.28 6.74 -6.61
C THR A 22 -11.06 5.46 -6.34
N ALA A 23 -10.43 4.55 -5.61
CA ALA A 23 -11.06 3.36 -5.07
C ALA A 23 -12.27 3.70 -4.18
N TYR A 24 -12.15 4.70 -3.30
CA TYR A 24 -13.28 5.08 -2.44
C TYR A 24 -14.41 5.73 -3.23
N ASP A 25 -14.11 6.48 -4.29
CA ASP A 25 -15.15 6.95 -5.21
C ASP A 25 -15.89 5.79 -5.88
N ALA A 26 -15.17 4.74 -6.28
CA ALA A 26 -15.77 3.52 -6.82
C ALA A 26 -16.68 2.82 -5.79
N LEU A 27 -16.27 2.73 -4.53
CA LEU A 27 -17.09 2.17 -3.45
C LEU A 27 -18.35 2.99 -3.20
N ARG A 28 -18.27 4.33 -3.26
CA ARG A 28 -19.45 5.20 -3.17
C ARG A 28 -20.42 4.94 -4.31
N VAL A 29 -19.93 4.78 -5.54
CA VAL A 29 -20.76 4.44 -6.71
C VAL A 29 -21.45 3.10 -6.52
N VAL A 30 -20.74 2.08 -6.03
CA VAL A 30 -21.34 0.77 -5.70
C VAL A 30 -22.44 0.92 -4.63
N GLY A 31 -22.19 1.70 -3.59
CA GLY A 31 -23.16 1.95 -2.52
C GLY A 31 -24.43 2.66 -3.00
N VAL A 32 -24.34 3.50 -4.03
CA VAL A 32 -25.51 4.12 -4.67
C VAL A 32 -26.22 3.16 -5.63
N HIS A 33 -25.47 2.33 -6.36
CA HIS A 33 -26.01 1.41 -7.37
C HIS A 33 -26.79 0.24 -6.77
N ILE A 34 -26.30 -0.34 -5.66
CA ILE A 34 -26.95 -1.48 -4.99
C ILE A 34 -27.71 -0.98 -3.76
N ASN A 35 -26.96 -0.68 -2.70
CA ASN A 35 -27.36 -0.03 -1.47
C ASN A 35 -26.09 0.20 -0.64
N ARG A 36 -26.15 1.05 0.39
CA ARG A 36 -24.97 1.38 1.21
C ARG A 36 -24.45 0.20 2.04
N GLU A 37 -25.33 -0.71 2.43
CA GLU A 37 -24.98 -1.89 3.23
C GLU A 37 -24.13 -2.88 2.43
N ALA A 38 -24.28 -2.95 1.11
CA ALA A 38 -23.46 -3.75 0.20
C ALA A 38 -21.96 -3.39 0.28
N VAL A 39 -21.63 -2.15 0.65
CA VAL A 39 -20.22 -1.71 0.81
C VAL A 39 -19.55 -2.44 1.99
N ASN A 40 -20.32 -2.84 3.00
CA ASN A 40 -19.81 -3.63 4.14
C ASN A 40 -19.58 -5.11 3.80
N HIS A 41 -20.01 -5.54 2.62
CA HIS A 41 -19.87 -6.91 2.11
C HIS A 41 -18.87 -7.00 0.96
N VAL A 42 -18.06 -5.94 0.76
CA VAL A 42 -17.00 -5.95 -0.24
C VAL A 42 -15.93 -6.95 0.17
N VAL A 43 -15.59 -7.86 -0.72
CA VAL A 43 -14.59 -8.92 -0.51
C VAL A 43 -13.21 -8.46 -0.98
N SER A 44 -13.19 -7.82 -2.15
CA SER A 44 -11.96 -7.25 -2.69
C SER A 44 -12.29 -6.17 -3.71
N MET A 45 -11.31 -5.31 -3.95
CA MET A 45 -11.36 -4.31 -5.00
C MET A 45 -10.02 -4.28 -5.71
N SER A 46 -10.02 -4.22 -7.03
CA SER A 46 -8.80 -4.15 -7.82
C SER A 46 -8.93 -3.20 -9.00
N GLY A 47 -7.80 -2.65 -9.41
CA GLY A 47 -7.67 -1.82 -10.60
C GLY A 47 -6.27 -1.95 -11.17
N THR A 48 -6.13 -1.90 -12.48
CA THR A 48 -4.85 -2.20 -13.15
C THR A 48 -4.40 -1.05 -14.03
N ARG A 49 -3.08 -0.95 -14.23
CA ARG A 49 -2.44 0.04 -15.11
C ARG A 49 -2.87 1.49 -14.81
N GLY A 50 -2.89 1.86 -13.55
CA GLY A 50 -3.16 3.21 -13.09
C GLY A 50 -1.95 4.14 -13.23
N THR A 51 -2.21 5.39 -13.62
CA THR A 51 -1.20 6.45 -13.74
C THR A 51 -1.71 7.80 -13.21
N PRO A 52 -1.76 8.02 -11.88
CA PRO A 52 -1.66 7.03 -10.80
C PRO A 52 -2.92 6.18 -10.62
N GLN A 53 -4.12 6.67 -10.90
CA GLN A 53 -5.34 5.88 -10.67
C GLN A 53 -5.74 5.06 -11.91
N PRO A 54 -6.28 3.84 -11.73
CA PRO A 54 -6.83 3.05 -12.82
C PRO A 54 -8.15 3.66 -13.31
N GLN A 55 -8.44 3.52 -14.60
CA GLN A 55 -9.71 3.99 -15.17
C GLN A 55 -10.91 3.13 -14.77
N THR A 56 -10.65 1.86 -14.47
CA THR A 56 -11.69 0.87 -14.14
C THR A 56 -11.32 0.17 -12.85
N TRP A 57 -12.29 0.14 -11.93
CA TRP A 57 -12.26 -0.60 -10.69
C TRP A 57 -13.16 -1.82 -10.83
N LYS A 58 -12.64 -2.99 -10.48
CA LYS A 58 -13.39 -4.22 -10.30
C LYS A 58 -13.60 -4.42 -8.80
N ILE A 59 -14.85 -4.58 -8.39
CA ILE A 59 -15.27 -4.77 -7.00
C ILE A 59 -15.96 -6.12 -6.91
N LEU A 60 -15.53 -6.96 -5.97
CA LEU A 60 -16.21 -8.19 -5.61
C LEU A 60 -17.02 -7.96 -4.34
N VAL A 61 -18.31 -8.25 -4.38
CA VAL A 61 -19.25 -8.05 -3.26
C VAL A 61 -19.95 -9.37 -2.96
N GLU A 62 -20.02 -9.75 -1.68
CA GLU A 62 -20.81 -10.89 -1.23
C GLU A 62 -22.32 -10.55 -1.34
N ASP A 63 -23.05 -11.38 -2.08
CA ASP A 63 -24.51 -11.34 -2.19
C ASP A 63 -25.11 -12.40 -1.28
N ARG A 64 -25.43 -12.00 -0.05
CA ARG A 64 -26.05 -12.86 0.98
C ARG A 64 -27.47 -13.30 0.63
N SER A 65 -28.16 -12.56 -0.24
CA SER A 65 -29.53 -12.89 -0.63
C SER A 65 -29.58 -14.08 -1.60
N ARG A 66 -28.51 -14.26 -2.39
CA ARG A 66 -28.40 -15.32 -3.41
C ARG A 66 -27.32 -16.36 -3.11
N GLY A 67 -26.51 -16.15 -2.08
CA GLY A 67 -25.48 -17.08 -1.63
C GLY A 67 -24.27 -17.18 -2.58
N GLY A 68 -23.69 -16.04 -2.97
CA GLY A 68 -22.51 -16.02 -3.85
C GLY A 68 -21.83 -14.66 -3.96
N ILE A 69 -20.90 -14.51 -4.89
CA ILE A 69 -20.20 -13.24 -5.13
C ILE A 69 -20.72 -12.56 -6.39
N ARG A 70 -20.86 -11.24 -6.36
CA ARG A 70 -21.09 -10.39 -7.54
C ARG A 70 -19.81 -9.66 -7.92
N GLU A 71 -19.56 -9.58 -9.22
CA GLU A 71 -18.52 -8.73 -9.79
C GLU A 71 -19.16 -7.47 -10.37
N ILE A 72 -18.76 -6.32 -9.83
CA ILE A 72 -19.16 -5.00 -10.29
C ILE A 72 -17.94 -4.31 -10.88
N GLN A 73 -18.08 -3.73 -12.06
CA GLN A 73 -17.04 -2.91 -12.67
C GLN A 73 -17.52 -1.46 -12.74
N VAL A 74 -16.73 -0.57 -12.17
CA VAL A 74 -16.95 0.88 -12.20
C VAL A 74 -15.88 1.50 -13.05
N ARG A 75 -16.26 2.23 -14.10
CA ARG A 75 -15.35 2.95 -14.98
C ARG A 75 -15.74 4.42 -15.01
N ASN A 76 -14.79 5.31 -14.70
CA ASN A 76 -15.00 6.76 -14.70
C ASN A 76 -16.29 7.19 -13.96
N GLY A 77 -16.54 6.64 -12.76
CA GLY A 77 -17.72 6.99 -11.97
C GLY A 77 -19.03 6.31 -12.35
N GLN A 78 -19.02 5.40 -13.32
CA GLN A 78 -20.24 4.72 -13.78
C GLN A 78 -20.10 3.20 -13.67
N VAL A 79 -21.17 2.53 -13.24
CA VAL A 79 -21.24 1.07 -13.28
C VAL A 79 -21.39 0.63 -14.74
N VAL A 80 -20.39 -0.09 -15.24
CA VAL A 80 -20.35 -0.61 -16.63
C VAL A 80 -20.64 -2.10 -16.71
N SER A 81 -20.53 -2.82 -15.59
CA SER A 81 -20.88 -4.23 -15.48
C SER A 81 -21.30 -4.54 -14.05
N ASP A 82 -22.32 -5.37 -13.90
CA ASP A 82 -22.75 -5.95 -12.63
C ASP A 82 -23.31 -7.34 -12.94
N LYS A 83 -22.59 -8.38 -12.53
CA LYS A 83 -22.94 -9.76 -12.85
C LYS A 83 -22.60 -10.69 -11.69
N PRO A 84 -23.32 -11.80 -11.53
CA PRO A 84 -22.87 -12.89 -10.67
C PRO A 84 -21.48 -13.37 -11.10
N SER A 85 -20.65 -13.74 -10.14
CA SER A 85 -19.32 -14.33 -10.35
C SER A 85 -19.39 -15.84 -10.06
N PRO A 86 -19.78 -16.68 -11.03
CA PRO A 86 -19.89 -18.13 -10.82
C PRO A 86 -18.52 -18.74 -10.52
N GLY A 87 -18.46 -19.60 -9.50
CA GLY A 87 -17.24 -20.32 -9.09
C GLY A 87 -16.42 -19.65 -7.98
N ALA A 88 -16.81 -18.44 -7.53
CA ALA A 88 -16.33 -17.95 -6.24
C ALA A 88 -17.23 -18.52 -5.14
N GLY A 89 -16.66 -19.32 -4.23
CA GLY A 89 -17.38 -19.87 -3.08
C GLY A 89 -17.86 -18.79 -2.11
N SER A 90 -18.24 -19.20 -0.90
CA SER A 90 -18.56 -18.25 0.17
C SER A 90 -17.37 -17.32 0.44
N ALA A 91 -17.62 -16.02 0.59
CA ALA A 91 -16.61 -15.03 0.97
C ALA A 91 -16.56 -14.83 2.49
N GLU A 92 -17.21 -15.71 3.25
CA GLU A 92 -17.33 -15.66 4.70
C GLU A 92 -15.93 -15.55 5.35
N GLY A 93 -15.74 -14.48 6.13
CA GLY A 93 -14.46 -14.14 6.76
C GLY A 93 -13.46 -13.38 5.88
N SER A 94 -13.72 -13.21 4.58
CA SER A 94 -12.85 -12.48 3.64
C SER A 94 -13.35 -11.08 3.29
N THR A 95 -14.49 -10.66 3.83
CA THR A 95 -15.02 -9.31 3.64
C THR A 95 -14.08 -8.27 4.26
N ILE A 96 -13.90 -7.16 3.57
CA ILE A 96 -13.13 -6.01 4.02
C ILE A 96 -13.91 -5.30 5.12
N ASN A 97 -13.29 -5.14 6.29
CA ASN A 97 -13.83 -4.29 7.33
C ASN A 97 -13.66 -2.81 6.93
N THR A 98 -14.72 -2.23 6.36
CA THR A 98 -14.77 -0.85 5.88
C THR A 98 -14.54 0.18 6.98
N ALA A 99 -14.87 -0.14 8.24
CA ALA A 99 -14.62 0.75 9.38
C ALA A 99 -13.13 0.92 9.71
N LYS A 100 -12.27 0.02 9.20
CA LYS A 100 -10.80 0.10 9.33
C LYS A 100 -10.12 0.77 8.12
N LEU A 101 -10.89 1.20 7.12
CA LEU A 101 -10.36 1.83 5.92
C LEU A 101 -10.10 3.33 6.14
N ASN A 102 -8.83 3.68 6.23
CA ASN A 102 -8.37 5.07 6.42
C ASN A 102 -7.47 5.56 5.27
N LEU A 103 -7.02 4.64 4.43
CA LEU A 103 -6.14 4.89 3.29
C LEU A 103 -6.83 4.51 1.98
N ASP A 104 -7.01 5.50 1.11
CA ASP A 104 -7.53 5.32 -0.26
C ASP A 104 -6.40 4.97 -1.25
N SER A 105 -6.75 4.62 -2.49
CA SER A 105 -5.79 4.25 -3.54
C SER A 105 -4.82 5.37 -3.91
N SER A 106 -5.21 6.63 -3.72
CA SER A 106 -4.35 7.81 -3.90
C SER A 106 -3.20 7.84 -2.89
N GLY A 107 -3.49 7.64 -1.60
CA GLY A 107 -2.44 7.55 -0.58
C GLY A 107 -1.63 6.26 -0.69
N ALA A 108 -2.26 5.13 -1.06
CA ALA A 108 -1.53 3.88 -1.33
C ALA A 108 -0.51 4.07 -2.48
N PHE A 109 -0.87 4.82 -3.51
CA PHE A 109 0.06 5.20 -4.58
C PHE A 109 1.23 6.05 -4.07
N GLN A 110 0.97 7.05 -3.23
CA GLN A 110 2.03 7.92 -2.72
C GLN A 110 3.05 7.13 -1.90
N VAL A 111 2.57 6.26 -0.99
CA VAL A 111 3.43 5.35 -0.22
C VAL A 111 4.23 4.44 -1.16
N ALA A 112 3.59 3.90 -2.20
CA ALA A 112 4.24 3.03 -3.16
C ALA A 112 5.32 3.75 -4.00
N SER A 113 4.99 4.93 -4.53
CA SER A 113 5.89 5.78 -5.32
C SER A 113 7.10 6.19 -4.49
N HIS A 114 6.89 6.63 -3.24
CA HIS A 114 7.98 6.99 -2.34
C HIS A 114 8.91 5.80 -2.07
N THR A 115 8.35 4.61 -1.86
CA THR A 115 9.12 3.39 -1.63
C THR A 115 9.96 3.00 -2.87
N ALA A 116 9.40 3.16 -4.07
CA ALA A 116 10.10 2.95 -5.33
C ALA A 116 11.25 3.95 -5.53
N ASP A 117 11.00 5.24 -5.30
CA ASP A 117 12.02 6.30 -5.42
C ASP A 117 13.20 6.03 -4.47
N ARG A 118 12.92 5.60 -3.24
CA ARG A 118 13.94 5.25 -2.23
C ARG A 118 14.73 3.99 -2.59
N SER A 119 14.14 3.07 -3.33
CA SER A 119 14.83 1.87 -3.84
C SER A 119 15.51 2.10 -5.20
N ALA A 120 15.48 3.33 -5.72
CA ALA A 120 15.90 3.67 -7.09
C ALA A 120 15.19 2.83 -8.17
N MET A 121 13.99 2.32 -7.85
CA MET A 121 13.16 1.58 -8.77
C MET A 121 12.32 2.54 -9.60
N ARG A 122 12.43 2.44 -10.93
CA ARG A 122 11.58 3.17 -11.87
C ARG A 122 10.39 2.31 -12.26
N PHE A 123 9.23 2.93 -12.36
CA PHE A 123 8.00 2.31 -12.83
C PHE A 123 7.22 3.28 -13.72
N ASP A 124 6.30 2.74 -14.51
CA ASP A 124 5.43 3.45 -15.45
C ASP A 124 3.98 3.51 -14.94
N SER A 125 3.48 2.40 -14.40
CA SER A 125 2.11 2.29 -13.90
C SER A 125 2.00 1.44 -12.63
N ALA A 126 0.87 1.55 -11.94
CA ALA A 126 0.57 0.79 -10.73
C ALA A 126 -0.73 -0.02 -10.87
N SER A 127 -0.74 -1.23 -10.35
CA SER A 127 -1.94 -2.04 -10.16
C SER A 127 -2.22 -2.16 -8.66
N TYR A 128 -3.50 -2.15 -8.31
CA TYR A 128 -3.99 -2.07 -6.94
C TYR A 128 -4.88 -3.26 -6.65
N THR A 129 -4.73 -3.81 -5.45
CA THR A 129 -5.70 -4.74 -4.86
C THR A 129 -5.90 -4.39 -3.38
N LEU A 130 -7.13 -4.09 -3.00
CA LEU A 130 -7.55 -4.04 -1.59
C LEU A 130 -8.23 -5.37 -1.25
N ARG A 131 -7.75 -6.01 -0.18
CA ARG A 131 -8.34 -7.24 0.36
C ARG A 131 -8.08 -7.36 1.85
N THR A 132 -8.75 -8.30 2.49
CA THR A 132 -8.44 -8.71 3.87
C THR A 132 -7.25 -9.67 3.88
N ASN A 133 -6.32 -9.48 4.82
CA ASN A 133 -5.21 -10.41 5.05
C ASN A 133 -5.61 -11.55 6.01
N GLU A 134 -4.68 -12.46 6.31
CA GLU A 134 -4.91 -13.60 7.22
C GLU A 134 -5.33 -13.20 8.64
N HIS A 135 -5.05 -11.96 9.06
CA HIS A 135 -5.39 -11.42 10.38
C HIS A 135 -6.72 -10.66 10.39
N GLY A 136 -7.46 -10.64 9.28
CA GLY A 136 -8.71 -9.86 9.19
C GLY A 136 -8.47 -8.36 9.00
N GLU A 137 -7.25 -7.92 8.67
CA GLU A 137 -6.91 -6.52 8.46
C GLU A 137 -6.95 -6.15 6.97
N PRO A 138 -7.50 -4.97 6.61
CA PRO A 138 -7.51 -4.53 5.23
C PRO A 138 -6.10 -4.11 4.78
N VAL A 139 -5.66 -4.66 3.66
CA VAL A 139 -4.33 -4.42 3.08
C VAL A 139 -4.45 -4.00 1.62
N TRP A 140 -3.77 -2.93 1.27
CA TRP A 140 -3.46 -2.57 -0.11
C TRP A 140 -2.24 -3.36 -0.58
N ILE A 141 -2.37 -4.00 -1.74
CA ILE A 141 -1.28 -4.62 -2.48
C ILE A 141 -1.11 -3.79 -3.74
N VAL A 142 0.02 -3.08 -3.82
CA VAL A 142 0.35 -2.22 -4.94
C VAL A 142 1.50 -2.85 -5.71
N THR A 143 1.23 -3.26 -6.94
CA THR A 143 2.25 -3.78 -7.86
C THR A 143 2.63 -2.70 -8.85
N LEU A 144 3.92 -2.38 -8.90
CA LEU A 144 4.49 -1.41 -9.82
C LEU A 144 4.95 -2.12 -11.08
N HIS A 145 4.71 -1.51 -12.24
CA HIS A 145 5.01 -2.08 -13.55
C HIS A 145 5.94 -1.18 -14.34
N ASP A 146 6.85 -1.76 -15.14
CA ASP A 146 7.62 -1.02 -16.14
C ASP A 146 6.78 -0.63 -17.37
N GLN A 147 7.41 0.02 -18.35
CA GLN A 147 6.78 0.43 -19.61
C GLN A 147 6.27 -0.74 -20.45
N SER A 148 6.81 -1.95 -20.25
CA SER A 148 6.36 -3.17 -20.91
C SER A 148 5.21 -3.87 -20.15
N GLY A 149 4.76 -3.30 -19.02
CA GLY A 149 3.76 -3.88 -18.14
C GLY A 149 4.30 -4.99 -17.22
N ARG A 150 5.61 -5.21 -17.17
CA ARG A 150 6.21 -6.25 -16.31
C ARG A 150 6.25 -5.77 -14.86
N PRO A 151 5.89 -6.61 -13.88
CA PRO A 151 5.98 -6.23 -12.47
C PRO A 151 7.45 -6.04 -12.08
N VAL A 152 7.77 -4.87 -11.53
CA VAL A 152 9.11 -4.54 -11.03
C VAL A 152 9.17 -4.57 -9.51
N GLY A 153 8.03 -4.38 -8.82
CA GLY A 153 7.96 -4.53 -7.37
C GLY A 153 6.54 -4.60 -6.85
N THR A 154 6.34 -5.21 -5.69
CA THR A 154 5.04 -5.30 -5.00
C THR A 154 5.17 -4.82 -3.56
N ILE A 155 4.25 -3.96 -3.13
CA ILE A 155 4.24 -3.32 -1.81
C ILE A 155 2.93 -3.65 -1.12
N HIS A 156 3.00 -4.18 0.10
CA HIS A 156 1.85 -4.41 0.96
C HIS A 156 1.77 -3.28 1.99
N ILE A 157 0.61 -2.61 2.04
CA ILE A 157 0.38 -1.40 2.82
C ILE A 157 -0.89 -1.59 3.64
N GLY A 158 -0.81 -1.47 4.96
CA GLY A 158 -1.99 -1.51 5.83
C GLY A 158 -2.95 -0.37 5.49
N ALA A 159 -4.22 -0.68 5.17
CA ALA A 159 -5.20 0.32 4.78
C ALA A 159 -5.71 1.19 5.96
N ASN A 160 -5.29 0.87 7.19
CA ASN A 160 -5.66 1.57 8.42
C ASN A 160 -4.71 2.73 8.79
N ARG A 161 -3.42 2.61 8.46
CA ARG A 161 -2.35 3.52 8.91
C ARG A 161 -1.33 3.85 7.81
N GLY A 162 -1.42 3.20 6.65
CA GLY A 162 -0.44 3.35 5.58
C GLY A 162 0.91 2.69 5.87
N THR A 163 1.02 1.87 6.91
CA THR A 163 2.26 1.17 7.25
C THR A 163 2.60 0.14 6.17
N VAL A 164 3.81 0.21 5.64
CA VAL A 164 4.34 -0.80 4.71
C VAL A 164 4.72 -2.05 5.51
N THR A 165 4.06 -3.17 5.24
CA THR A 165 4.30 -4.45 5.95
C THR A 165 5.20 -5.39 5.19
N ARG A 166 5.26 -5.28 3.86
CA ARG A 166 6.08 -6.12 2.99
C ARG A 166 6.42 -5.40 1.69
N THR A 167 7.64 -5.63 1.21
CA THR A 167 8.14 -5.18 -0.09
C THR A 167 8.79 -6.37 -0.79
N GLU A 168 8.49 -6.54 -2.07
CA GLU A 168 8.99 -7.63 -2.91
C GLU A 168 9.58 -7.04 -4.19
N GLY A 169 10.76 -7.50 -4.62
CA GLY A 169 11.42 -7.06 -5.85
C GLY A 169 12.15 -5.71 -5.79
N MET A 170 11.86 -4.85 -4.81
CA MET A 170 12.41 -3.47 -4.72
C MET A 170 13.72 -3.32 -3.95
N PHE A 171 14.05 -4.26 -3.08
CA PHE A 171 15.30 -4.26 -2.34
C PHE A 171 15.98 -5.59 -2.64
N ALA A 172 17.30 -5.60 -2.86
CA ALA A 172 18.08 -6.76 -3.30
C ALA A 172 17.91 -7.98 -2.36
N GLY A 173 16.80 -8.72 -2.49
CA GLY A 173 16.44 -9.87 -1.69
C GLY A 173 15.90 -9.59 -0.28
N ALA A 174 15.90 -8.36 0.24
CA ALA A 174 15.46 -8.07 1.61
C ALA A 174 13.97 -7.72 1.67
N THR A 175 13.17 -8.53 2.38
CA THR A 175 11.78 -8.19 2.72
C THR A 175 11.74 -7.43 4.06
N MET A 176 10.72 -6.59 4.28
CA MET A 176 10.50 -5.98 5.61
C MET A 176 10.25 -7.03 6.71
N GLN A 177 9.79 -8.25 6.37
CA GLN A 177 9.69 -9.34 7.34
C GLN A 177 11.08 -9.76 7.86
N ASP A 178 12.09 -9.82 6.98
CA ASP A 178 13.48 -10.12 7.36
C ASP A 178 14.10 -9.03 8.26
N VAL A 179 13.50 -7.83 8.28
CA VAL A 179 13.90 -6.70 9.13
C VAL A 179 13.13 -6.68 10.47
N VAL A 180 12.02 -7.42 10.57
CA VAL A 180 11.13 -7.46 11.74
C VAL A 180 11.36 -8.70 12.63
N THR A 181 11.95 -9.78 12.12
CA THR A 181 12.35 -10.95 12.93
C THR A 181 13.78 -10.83 13.48
N GLU A 182 14.02 -9.85 14.34
CA GLU A 182 15.08 -9.94 15.37
C GLU A 182 14.54 -9.32 16.66
N GLN A 183 13.60 -10.01 17.28
CA GLN A 183 13.24 -9.77 18.68
C GLN A 183 12.92 -11.10 19.37
N GLU A 184 13.91 -11.98 19.44
CA GLU A 184 14.07 -12.92 20.56
C GLU A 184 15.54 -13.38 20.66
N VAL A 185 16.45 -12.46 20.98
CA VAL A 185 17.58 -12.83 21.84
C VAL A 185 17.35 -12.06 23.12
N VAL A 186 16.85 -12.77 24.11
CA VAL A 186 16.78 -12.33 25.51
C VAL A 186 18.20 -11.92 25.94
N ARG A 187 18.49 -10.62 25.87
CA ARG A 187 19.49 -9.94 26.70
C ARG A 187 18.63 -9.17 27.70
N GLU A 188 18.72 -9.33 29.01
CA GLU A 188 19.83 -9.67 29.90
C GLU A 188 19.22 -9.77 31.34
N PRO A 189 19.91 -10.17 32.43
CA PRO A 189 21.09 -9.45 32.92
C PRO A 189 22.21 -10.33 33.48
N ARG A 190 23.44 -10.13 32.99
CA ARG A 190 24.62 -10.50 33.76
C ARG A 190 24.76 -9.51 34.91
N HIS A 191 24.55 -10.00 36.13
CA HIS A 191 25.02 -9.35 37.35
C HIS A 191 26.55 -9.23 37.29
N HIS A 192 27.06 -8.00 37.34
CA HIS A 192 28.46 -7.72 37.66
C HIS A 192 28.49 -6.86 38.93
N ASP A 193 28.75 -7.51 40.06
CA ASP A 193 29.37 -6.88 41.22
C ASP A 193 30.77 -7.49 41.38
N GLU A 194 31.76 -6.62 41.14
CA GLU A 194 33.12 -6.52 41.70
C GLU A 194 33.80 -7.74 42.35
N ALA A 195 34.98 -8.12 41.83
CA ALA A 195 36.24 -8.18 42.60
C ALA A 195 37.45 -8.54 41.70
N GLU A 196 38.57 -7.90 42.03
CA GLU A 196 39.88 -7.88 41.38
C GLU A 196 40.66 -9.21 41.47
N GLU A 197 41.50 -9.55 40.48
CA GLU A 197 42.94 -9.83 40.67
C GLU A 197 43.68 -10.14 39.34
N GLN A 198 45.00 -9.97 39.40
CA GLN A 198 45.95 -9.73 38.30
C GLN A 198 46.54 -11.00 37.63
N VAL A 199 47.27 -10.75 36.53
CA VAL A 199 48.54 -11.40 36.06
C VAL A 199 48.48 -12.21 34.74
N THR A 200 49.14 -11.63 33.71
CA THR A 200 49.97 -12.14 32.56
C THR A 200 49.69 -13.54 31.96
N ASP A 201 49.76 -13.81 30.66
CA ASP A 201 50.90 -13.66 29.74
C ASP A 201 50.50 -14.13 28.31
N GLU A 202 51.33 -13.83 27.32
CA GLU A 202 51.19 -14.00 25.86
C GLU A 202 50.75 -15.38 25.32
N ARG A 203 49.84 -15.40 24.33
CA ARG A 203 50.02 -16.04 22.99
C ARG A 203 48.78 -16.00 22.09
N ARG A 204 49.00 -15.42 20.91
CA ARG A 204 48.64 -15.95 19.58
C ARG A 204 47.16 -16.12 19.21
N ALA A 205 46.72 -15.19 18.36
CA ALA A 205 45.86 -15.36 17.19
C ALA A 205 44.70 -16.35 17.27
N GLU A 206 43.48 -15.81 17.23
CA GLU A 206 42.49 -16.16 16.21
C GLU A 206 41.49 -14.99 16.09
N GLU A 207 41.54 -14.31 14.94
CA GLU A 207 40.46 -13.45 14.46
C GLU A 207 39.20 -14.31 14.37
N GLY A 208 38.23 -14.02 15.23
CA GLY A 208 36.84 -14.46 15.10
C GLY A 208 35.99 -13.27 14.67
N ASP A 209 36.26 -12.73 13.48
CA ASP A 209 35.45 -11.69 12.86
C ASP A 209 34.39 -12.35 11.99
N ASP A 210 33.47 -13.10 12.61
CA ASP A 210 32.41 -13.84 11.92
C ASP A 210 31.13 -13.87 12.78
N GLU A 211 30.42 -12.74 12.93
CA GLU A 211 28.99 -12.83 13.27
C GLU A 211 28.11 -11.60 12.91
N HIS A 212 28.46 -10.88 11.86
CA HIS A 212 27.55 -9.89 11.28
C HIS A 212 27.35 -10.15 9.79
N GLY A 213 26.32 -10.95 9.48
CA GLY A 213 25.91 -11.22 8.11
C GLY A 213 25.65 -9.92 7.32
N PRO A 214 25.77 -9.95 5.98
CA PRO A 214 25.83 -8.77 5.10
C PRO A 214 24.61 -7.83 5.10
N LEU A 215 23.59 -8.10 5.92
CA LEU A 215 22.33 -7.37 5.98
C LEU A 215 22.10 -6.59 7.29
N TYR A 216 22.98 -6.74 8.29
CA TYR A 216 22.82 -6.15 9.63
C TYR A 216 22.74 -4.60 9.61
N GLY A 217 23.39 -3.95 8.64
CA GLY A 217 23.44 -2.48 8.51
C GLY A 217 22.31 -1.84 7.67
N VAL A 218 21.36 -2.62 7.15
CA VAL A 218 20.27 -2.08 6.31
C VAL A 218 19.13 -1.54 7.19
N ARG A 219 18.86 -2.18 8.34
CA ARG A 219 17.77 -1.84 9.29
C ARG A 219 17.88 -0.42 9.87
N GLN A 220 19.03 -0.08 10.46
CA GLN A 220 19.22 1.23 11.11
C GLN A 220 19.15 2.39 10.12
N ARG A 221 19.52 2.15 8.86
CA ARG A 221 19.45 3.18 7.82
C ARG A 221 18.03 3.41 7.34
N LEU A 222 17.20 2.37 7.20
CA LEU A 222 15.91 2.52 6.52
C LEU A 222 14.74 2.92 7.44
N ARG A 223 14.80 2.63 8.74
CA ARG A 223 13.70 2.87 9.70
C ARG A 223 13.20 4.32 9.76
N PRO A 224 14.06 5.36 9.87
CA PRO A 224 13.59 6.74 9.92
C PRO A 224 12.90 7.22 8.62
N TYR A 225 13.19 6.56 7.50
CA TYR A 225 12.61 6.92 6.21
C TYR A 225 11.18 6.38 6.04
N PHE A 226 10.92 5.18 6.57
CA PHE A 226 9.58 4.59 6.55
C PHE A 226 8.63 5.29 7.52
N GLU A 227 9.12 5.67 8.71
CA GLU A 227 8.34 6.46 9.67
C GLU A 227 7.92 7.82 9.06
N ARG A 228 8.82 8.49 8.31
CA ARG A 228 8.48 9.73 7.60
C ARG A 228 7.47 9.55 6.46
N ALA A 229 7.59 8.48 5.67
CA ALA A 229 6.61 8.18 4.61
C ALA A 229 5.21 7.91 5.20
N GLN A 230 5.17 7.30 6.38
CA GLN A 230 3.94 7.08 7.14
C GLN A 230 3.37 8.40 7.69
N ASP A 231 4.21 9.30 8.22
CA ASP A 231 3.80 10.61 8.73
C ASP A 231 3.28 11.55 7.61
N GLU A 232 3.93 11.58 6.45
CA GLU A 232 3.50 12.39 5.30
C GLU A 232 2.17 11.92 4.71
N ALA A 233 1.96 10.61 4.70
CA ALA A 233 0.69 10.03 4.30
C ALA A 233 -0.41 10.30 5.38
N SER A 234 -0.01 10.41 6.66
CA SER A 234 -0.91 10.71 7.81
C SER A 234 -1.68 12.01 7.70
N GLY A 235 -1.08 13.08 7.18
CA GLY A 235 -1.77 14.35 6.99
C GLY A 235 -2.91 14.34 5.96
N MET A 236 -2.89 13.40 5.00
CA MET A 236 -3.96 13.22 4.00
C MET A 236 -5.07 12.27 4.45
N PHE A 237 -4.77 11.35 5.39
CA PHE A 237 -5.69 10.29 5.84
C PHE A 237 -6.95 10.83 6.53
N ASP A 238 -6.83 11.87 7.37
CA ASP A 238 -7.95 12.32 8.21
C ASP A 238 -9.12 12.90 7.40
N ARG A 239 -8.82 13.57 6.28
CA ARG A 239 -9.85 14.22 5.44
C ARG A 239 -10.66 13.19 4.65
N VAL A 240 -9.97 12.22 4.04
CA VAL A 240 -10.60 11.21 3.19
C VAL A 240 -11.36 10.19 4.04
N HIS A 241 -10.80 9.78 5.18
CA HIS A 241 -11.47 8.87 6.12
C HIS A 241 -12.79 9.47 6.63
N ARG A 242 -12.80 10.72 7.10
CA ARG A 242 -14.02 11.36 7.61
C ARG A 242 -15.12 11.41 6.55
N SER A 243 -14.78 11.78 5.31
CA SER A 243 -15.73 11.81 4.19
C SER A 243 -16.30 10.43 3.85
N PHE A 244 -15.49 9.36 3.89
CA PHE A 244 -15.95 8.01 3.60
C PHE A 244 -16.81 7.44 4.74
N THR A 245 -16.37 7.61 5.98
CA THR A 245 -17.10 7.17 7.18
C THR A 245 -18.46 7.86 7.29
N ASP A 246 -18.55 9.17 7.02
CA ASP A 246 -19.82 9.91 6.99
C ASP A 246 -20.78 9.38 5.92
N PHE A 247 -20.25 8.94 4.77
CA PHE A 247 -21.05 8.35 3.70
C PHE A 247 -21.66 7.00 4.10
N ILE A 248 -20.87 6.15 4.76
CA ILE A 248 -21.32 4.83 5.24
C ILE A 248 -22.35 4.95 6.35
N ASN A 249 -22.20 5.93 7.25
CA ASN A 249 -23.03 6.06 8.46
C ASN A 249 -24.31 6.90 8.28
N ARG A 250 -24.53 7.53 7.13
CA ARG A 250 -25.72 8.33 6.83
C ARG A 250 -26.84 7.50 6.18
#